data_AF-A0A2Z5ZLN5-F1
#
_entry.id   AF-A0A2Z5ZLN5-F1
#
_cell.length_a   1.000
_cell.length_b   1.000
_cell.length_c   1.000
_cell.angle_alpha   90.00
_cell.angle_beta   90.00
_cell.angle_gamma   90.00
#
_symmetry.space_group_name_H-M   'P 1'
#
loop_
_entity.id
_entity.type
_entity.pdbx_description
1 polymer ?
#
loop_
_entity_poly.entity_id
_entity_poly.type
_entity_poly.pdbx_seq_one_letter_code
_entity_poly.pdbx_strand_id
1 'polypeptide(L)'
;MDWLKDSEIEVLAIHLDLDVLDPHNFRSLLFARPGRGKHDFGDVAEGKLNIPDVLKLIQEVTTEKEVVGMTIAEHMPWDALNLQEMLKQLPLIGG
;
A
#
# COMPACT_ATOMS: atom_id res chain seq x y z
N MET A 1 0.12 19.96 -8.48
CA MET A 1 -0.99 20.73 -7.87
C MET A 1 -1.84 21.45 -8.90
N ASP A 2 -1.27 21.84 -10.04
CA ASP A 2 -1.97 22.54 -11.14
C ASP A 2 -3.29 21.86 -11.54
N TRP A 3 -3.31 20.54 -11.70
CA TRP A 3 -4.56 19.81 -11.98
C TRP A 3 -5.68 20.08 -10.96
N LEU A 4 -5.39 20.10 -9.65
CA LEU A 4 -6.40 20.39 -8.63
C LEU A 4 -6.91 21.83 -8.72
N LYS A 5 -6.03 22.76 -9.08
CA LYS A 5 -6.34 24.21 -9.21
C LYS A 5 -7.14 24.51 -10.47
N ASP A 6 -6.79 23.84 -11.56
CA ASP A 6 -7.42 24.00 -12.87
C ASP A 6 -8.71 23.19 -13.00
N SER A 7 -8.91 22.19 -12.13
CA SER A 7 -10.14 21.40 -12.08
C SER A 7 -11.25 22.10 -11.31
N GLU A 8 -12.49 21.93 -11.77
CA GLU A 8 -13.71 22.38 -11.07
C GLU A 8 -14.16 21.42 -9.96
N ILE A 9 -13.30 20.50 -9.49
CA ILE A 9 -13.68 19.57 -8.43
C ILE A 9 -13.78 20.30 -7.09
N GLU A 10 -14.88 20.08 -6.38
CA GLU A 10 -15.13 20.70 -5.07
C GLU A 10 -14.52 19.88 -3.93
N VAL A 11 -14.50 18.56 -4.08
CA VAL A 11 -14.06 17.60 -3.07
C VAL A 11 -13.19 16.52 -3.70
N LEU A 12 -12.37 15.88 -2.87
CA LEU A 12 -11.44 14.84 -3.26
C LEU A 12 -11.80 13.50 -2.59
N ALA A 13 -11.74 12.42 -3.36
CA ALA A 13 -11.70 11.05 -2.84
C ALA A 13 -10.31 10.47 -3.13
N ILE A 14 -9.65 9.92 -2.13
CA ILE A 14 -8.30 9.35 -2.23
C ILE A 14 -8.40 7.83 -2.23
N HIS A 15 -7.92 7.20 -3.29
CA HIS A 15 -7.66 5.77 -3.32
C HIS A 15 -6.16 5.53 -3.17
N LEU A 16 -5.75 4.96 -2.04
CA LEU A 16 -4.38 4.55 -1.78
C LEU A 16 -4.28 3.04 -2.01
N ASP A 17 -3.84 2.66 -3.20
CA ASP A 17 -3.29 1.33 -3.44
C ASP A 17 -1.90 1.26 -2.79
N LEU A 18 -1.71 0.35 -1.84
CA LEU A 18 -0.43 0.24 -1.13
C LEU A 18 0.69 -0.26 -2.04
N ASP A 19 0.39 -0.88 -3.18
CA ASP A 19 1.39 -1.39 -4.11
C ASP A 19 2.22 -0.29 -4.80
N VAL A 20 1.83 0.98 -4.66
CA VAL A 20 2.64 2.16 -5.01
C VAL A 20 3.92 2.27 -4.19
N LEU A 21 3.95 1.63 -3.02
CA LEU A 21 5.10 1.61 -2.11
C LEU A 21 6.18 0.65 -2.60
N ASP A 22 7.44 1.03 -2.42
CA ASP A 22 8.60 0.20 -2.74
C ASP A 22 8.59 -1.08 -1.88
N PRO A 23 8.46 -2.28 -2.50
CA PRO A 23 8.37 -3.54 -1.77
C PRO A 23 9.64 -3.88 -0.96
N HIS A 24 10.77 -3.24 -1.25
CA HIS A 24 12.00 -3.40 -0.47
C HIS A 24 11.90 -2.73 0.91
N ASN A 25 11.10 -1.67 1.01
CA ASN A 25 10.96 -0.87 2.23
C ASN A 25 9.67 -1.17 2.99
N PHE A 26 8.56 -1.46 2.29
CA PHE A 26 7.29 -1.89 2.88
C PHE A 26 6.86 -3.26 2.35
N ARG A 27 6.80 -4.27 3.23
CA ARG A 27 6.84 -5.69 2.84
C ARG A 27 5.47 -6.38 2.85
N SER A 28 4.40 -5.65 3.16
CA SER A 28 3.04 -6.17 3.19
C SER A 28 2.30 -5.92 1.87
N LEU A 29 2.93 -6.28 0.74
CA LEU A 29 2.47 -6.01 -0.63
C LEU A 29 2.57 -7.28 -1.49
N LEU A 30 1.82 -7.35 -2.59
CA LEU A 30 1.94 -8.44 -3.57
C LEU A 30 3.40 -8.63 -4.03
N PHE A 31 4.05 -7.53 -4.40
CA PHE A 31 5.43 -7.48 -4.86
C PHE A 31 6.46 -7.75 -3.74
N ALA A 32 6.04 -7.88 -2.49
CA ALA A 32 6.91 -8.28 -1.39
C ALA A 32 6.67 -9.73 -0.93
N ARG A 33 5.95 -10.54 -1.72
CA ARG A 33 5.68 -11.95 -1.41
C ARG A 33 6.99 -12.72 -1.14
N PRO A 34 7.15 -13.38 0.02
CA PRO A 34 8.33 -14.19 0.32
C PRO A 34 8.58 -15.25 -0.76
N GLY A 35 9.84 -15.38 -1.18
CA GLY A 35 10.25 -16.35 -2.20
C GLY A 35 9.87 -16.00 -3.63
N ARG A 36 9.37 -14.78 -3.91
CA ARG A 36 9.08 -14.35 -5.29
C ARG A 36 10.31 -14.42 -6.18
N GLY A 37 10.11 -14.85 -7.42
CA GLY A 37 11.04 -14.65 -8.52
C GLY A 37 10.94 -13.25 -9.12
N LYS A 38 11.94 -12.90 -9.95
CA LYS A 38 12.01 -11.61 -10.65
C LYS A 38 10.81 -11.41 -11.59
N HIS A 39 10.42 -12.46 -12.30
CA HIS A 39 9.40 -12.41 -13.36
C HIS A 39 8.03 -12.94 -12.93
N ASP A 40 7.83 -13.25 -11.65
CA ASP A 40 6.61 -13.89 -11.11
C ASP A 40 5.32 -13.10 -11.39
N PHE A 41 5.45 -11.80 -11.57
CA PHE A 41 4.34 -10.88 -11.81
C PHE A 41 4.34 -10.30 -13.23
N GLY A 42 5.06 -10.93 -14.17
CA GLY A 42 5.02 -10.56 -15.60
C GLY A 42 5.73 -9.25 -15.93
N ASP A 43 6.76 -8.88 -15.17
CA ASP A 43 7.55 -7.65 -15.35
C ASP A 43 6.70 -6.36 -15.39
N VAL A 44 5.56 -6.37 -14.70
CA VAL A 44 4.72 -5.18 -14.49
C VAL A 44 5.43 -4.15 -13.61
N ALA A 45 4.92 -2.92 -13.61
CA ALA A 45 5.44 -1.88 -12.74
C ALA A 45 5.26 -2.28 -11.27
N GLU A 46 6.28 -1.99 -10.47
CA GLU A 46 6.26 -2.14 -9.01
C GLU A 46 6.37 -0.75 -8.37
N GLY A 47 5.89 -0.65 -7.13
CA GLY A 47 5.94 0.58 -6.35
C GLY A 47 7.35 1.17 -6.24
N LYS A 48 7.41 2.50 -6.21
CA LYS A 48 8.66 3.27 -6.16
C LYS A 48 8.66 4.34 -5.08
N LEU A 49 7.51 4.58 -4.45
CA LEU A 49 7.38 5.56 -3.39
C LEU A 49 7.67 4.93 -2.04
N ASN A 50 8.04 5.73 -1.06
CA ASN A 50 8.03 5.31 0.33
C ASN A 50 6.86 5.96 1.07
N ILE A 51 6.57 5.45 2.28
CA ILE A 51 5.51 5.99 3.13
C ILE A 51 5.63 7.52 3.30
N PRO A 52 6.82 8.11 3.54
CA PRO A 52 6.95 9.56 3.63
C PRO A 52 6.53 10.32 2.35
N ASP A 53 6.80 9.76 1.17
CA ASP A 53 6.42 10.38 -0.11
C ASP A 53 4.91 10.42 -0.27
N VAL A 54 4.23 9.30 0.05
CA VAL A 54 2.77 9.19 0.04
C VAL A 54 2.14 10.15 1.04
N LEU A 55 2.65 10.19 2.28
CA LEU A 55 2.15 11.09 3.32
C LEU A 55 2.29 12.55 2.92
N LYS A 56 3.44 12.93 2.35
CA LYS A 56 3.67 14.28 1.83
C LYS A 56 2.65 14.63 0.75
N LEU A 57 2.42 13.75 -0.21
CA LEU A 57 1.44 13.97 -1.28
C LEU A 57 0.02 14.13 -0.73
N ILE A 58 -0.40 13.25 0.19
CA ILE A 58 -1.71 13.32 0.84
C ILE A 58 -1.85 14.66 1.57
N GLN A 59 -0.83 15.06 2.33
CA GLN A 59 -0.84 16.34 3.03
C GLN A 59 -0.99 17.50 2.05
N GLU A 60 -0.23 17.53 0.96
CA GLU A 60 -0.32 18.59 -0.05
C GLU A 60 -1.73 18.67 -0.67
N VAL A 61 -2.33 17.54 -1.08
CA VAL A 61 -3.67 17.57 -1.69
C VAL A 61 -4.77 17.94 -0.68
N THR A 62 -4.62 17.55 0.60
CA THR A 62 -5.57 17.92 1.66
C THR A 62 -5.53 19.41 2.01
N THR A 63 -4.46 20.13 1.65
CA THR A 63 -4.42 21.60 1.80
C THR A 63 -5.13 22.35 0.68
N GLU A 64 -5.35 21.71 -0.46
CA GLU A 64 -5.93 22.34 -1.66
C GLU A 64 -7.43 22.07 -1.79
N LYS A 65 -7.93 20.90 -1.36
CA LYS A 65 -9.33 20.49 -1.47
C LYS A 65 -9.78 19.67 -0.26
N GLU A 66 -11.08 19.73 0.06
CA GLU A 66 -11.68 18.92 1.11
C GLU A 66 -11.69 17.43 0.71
N VAL A 67 -11.13 16.57 1.57
CA VAL A 67 -11.15 15.12 1.35
C VAL A 67 -12.38 14.51 2.01
N VAL A 68 -13.28 13.95 1.19
CA VAL A 68 -14.56 13.36 1.64
C VAL A 68 -14.55 11.83 1.66
N GLY A 69 -13.48 11.21 1.15
CA GLY A 69 -13.35 9.76 1.12
C GLY A 69 -11.91 9.33 1.03
N MET A 70 -11.59 8.24 1.73
CA MET A 70 -10.29 7.60 1.67
C MET A 70 -10.43 6.09 1.67
N THR A 71 -9.75 5.41 0.77
CA THR A 71 -9.61 3.95 0.75
C THR A 71 -8.13 3.60 0.87
N ILE A 72 -7.83 2.57 1.66
CA ILE A 72 -6.53 1.92 1.72
C ILE A 72 -6.76 0.49 1.21
N ALA A 73 -6.08 0.12 0.14
CA ALA A 73 -6.28 -1.14 -0.57
C ALA A 73 -5.00 -2.00 -0.63
N GLU A 74 -5.16 -3.26 -1.04
CA GLU A 74 -4.07 -4.20 -1.35
C GLU A 74 -3.05 -4.46 -0.23
N HIS A 75 -3.46 -4.36 1.04
CA HIS A 75 -2.61 -4.78 2.15
C HIS A 75 -2.48 -6.31 2.21
N MET A 76 -1.26 -6.81 1.98
CA MET A 76 -0.94 -8.25 1.96
C MET A 76 0.14 -8.59 3.01
N PRO A 77 -0.23 -8.72 4.31
CA PRO A 77 0.73 -8.88 5.40
C PRO A 77 1.26 -10.31 5.51
N TRP A 78 2.15 -10.70 4.58
CA TRP A 78 2.71 -12.05 4.48
C TRP A 78 3.29 -12.57 5.80
N ASP A 79 4.03 -11.73 6.52
CA ASP A 79 4.64 -12.12 7.79
C ASP A 79 3.59 -12.39 8.87
N ALA A 80 2.52 -11.60 8.92
CA ALA A 80 1.44 -11.82 9.87
C ALA A 80 0.67 -13.12 9.55
N LEU A 81 0.42 -13.39 8.27
CA LEU A 81 -0.21 -14.63 7.82
C LEU A 81 0.68 -15.84 8.13
N ASN A 82 1.97 -15.77 7.82
CA ASN A 82 2.93 -16.84 8.11
C ASN A 82 3.06 -17.08 9.62
N LEU A 83 3.11 -16.02 10.42
CA LEU A 83 3.11 -16.11 11.88
C LEU A 83 1.83 -16.78 12.39
N GLN A 84 0.66 -16.39 11.87
CA GLN A 84 -0.60 -17.02 12.23
C GLN A 84 -0.58 -18.53 11.96
N GLU A 85 -0.12 -18.94 10.78
CA GLU A 85 -0.03 -20.36 10.41
C GLU A 85 1.00 -21.12 11.25
N MET A 86 2.11 -20.49 11.61
CA MET A 86 3.09 -21.08 12.53
C MET A 86 2.46 -21.32 13.91
N LEU A 87 1.79 -20.31 14.49
CA LEU A 87 1.20 -20.40 15.83
C LEU A 87 0.15 -21.51 15.92
N LYS A 88 -0.67 -21.71 14.88
CA LYS A 88 -1.64 -22.80 14.79
C LYS A 88 -1.00 -24.20 14.84
N GLN A 89 0.28 -24.33 14.53
CA GLN A 89 0.99 -25.60 14.47
C GLN A 89 1.86 -25.87 15.71
N LEU A 90 1.97 -24.91 16.64
CA LEU A 90 2.80 -25.08 17.83
C LEU A 90 2.09 -25.94 18.88
N PRO A 91 2.76 -26.94 19.48
CA PRO A 91 2.15 -27.98 20.32
C PRO A 91 1.56 -27.53 21.67
N LEU A 92 1.64 -26.24 22.02
CA LEU A 92 1.07 -25.67 23.26
C LEU A 92 0.08 -24.52 23.01
N ILE A 93 0.01 -24.04 21.76
CA ILE A 93 -0.80 -22.87 21.38
C ILE A 93 -1.90 -23.29 20.41
N GLY A 94 -1.58 -24.16 19.44
CA GLY A 94 -2.49 -24.55 18.36
C GLY A 94 -3.46 -25.68 18.69
N GLY A 95 -3.41 -26.24 19.90
CA GLY A 95 -4.29 -27.29 20.40
C GLY A 95 -5.41 -26.74 21.29
#